data_AF-A0AAE0E9L8-F1
#
_entry.id   AF-A0AAE0E9L8-F1
#
_cell.length_a   1.000
_cell.length_b   1.000
_cell.length_c   1.000
_cell.angle_alpha   90.00
_cell.angle_beta   90.00
_cell.angle_gamma   90.00
#
_symmetry.space_group_name_H-M   'P 1'
#
loop_
_entity.id
_entity.type
_entity.pdbx_description
1 polymer ?
#
loop_
_entity_poly.entity_id
_entity_poly.type
_entity_poly.pdbx_seq_one_letter_code
_entity_poly.pdbx_strand_id
1 'polypeptide(L)'
;MNKRCVFLEHAVSLTGLSNIQVVRGRAEDLGHNLSFREQFDVAVARAVAEMRILAEYCLSLVRVGGLFVVAKGHAPQVVESGGKNIEVTEIEEAEIDAIVTEIEAEKAAAAEAAKKSPQKET
;
A
#
# COMPACT_ATOMS: atom_id res chain seq x y z
N MET A 1 -0.32 14.48 16.95
CA MET A 1 -0.16 13.23 16.17
C MET A 1 0.97 12.30 16.63
N ASN A 2 1.91 12.70 17.51
CA ASN A 2 3.12 11.89 17.83
C ASN A 2 2.81 10.53 18.49
N LYS A 3 1.83 10.47 19.41
CA LYS A 3 1.47 9.26 20.16
C LYS A 3 1.13 8.02 19.29
N ARG A 4 0.59 8.23 18.08
CA ARG A 4 0.22 7.12 17.18
C ARG A 4 1.45 6.48 16.51
N CYS A 5 2.40 7.28 16.05
CA CYS A 5 3.64 6.76 15.46
C CYS A 5 4.46 5.98 16.49
N VAL A 6 4.59 6.51 17.71
CA VAL A 6 5.29 5.84 18.81
C VAL A 6 4.64 4.50 19.16
N PHE A 7 3.30 4.42 19.15
CA PHE A 7 2.60 3.15 19.34
C PHE A 7 2.92 2.14 18.24
N LEU A 8 2.93 2.55 16.97
CA LEU A 8 3.25 1.68 15.84
C LEU A 8 4.71 1.20 15.91
N GLU A 9 5.66 2.08 16.21
CA GLU A 9 7.07 1.72 16.41
C GLU A 9 7.24 0.69 17.54
N HIS A 10 6.50 0.86 18.63
CA HIS A 10 6.49 -0.10 19.74
C HIS A 10 5.86 -1.44 19.32
N ALA A 11 4.76 -1.43 18.56
CA ALA A 11 4.12 -2.65 18.05
C ALA A 11 5.04 -3.42 17.08
N VAL A 12 5.75 -2.72 16.19
CA VAL A 12 6.77 -3.30 15.30
C VAL A 12 7.89 -3.94 16.13
N SER A 13 8.36 -3.25 17.17
CA SER A 13 9.40 -3.76 18.07
C SER A 13 8.98 -5.05 18.80
N LEU A 14 7.71 -5.15 19.19
CA LEU A 14 7.18 -6.34 19.87
C LEU A 14 6.95 -7.53 18.93
N THR A 15 6.59 -7.27 17.67
CA THR A 15 6.32 -8.33 16.67
C THR A 15 7.60 -8.86 16.01
N GLY A 16 8.71 -8.13 16.10
CA GLY A 16 10.00 -8.55 15.54
C GLY A 16 10.09 -8.40 14.02
N LEU A 17 9.18 -7.66 13.40
CA LEU A 17 9.15 -7.42 11.97
C LEU A 17 10.25 -6.43 11.57
N SER A 18 11.06 -6.79 10.58
CA SER A 18 12.25 -6.03 10.17
C SER A 18 12.04 -5.18 8.91
N ASN A 19 10.96 -5.40 8.17
CA ASN A 19 10.63 -4.76 6.90
C ASN A 19 9.54 -3.68 7.04
N ILE A 20 9.48 -3.00 8.18
CA ILE A 20 8.47 -1.96 8.43
C ILE A 20 9.14 -0.62 8.71
N GLN A 21 8.62 0.42 8.06
CA GLN A 21 9.03 1.81 8.28
C GLN A 21 7.81 2.65 8.66
N VAL A 22 7.83 3.25 9.85
CA VAL A 22 6.81 4.20 10.28
C VAL A 22 7.25 5.61 9.88
N VAL A 23 6.50 6.24 8.98
CA VAL A 23 6.80 7.61 8.51
C VAL A 23 5.80 8.59 9.11
N ARG A 24 6.32 9.63 9.76
CA ARG A 24 5.51 10.73 10.28
C ARG A 24 5.43 11.86 9.26
N GLY A 25 4.33 11.92 8.51
CA GLY A 25 4.05 12.99 7.56
C GLY A 25 2.54 13.12 7.31
N ARG A 26 2.14 14.18 6.63
CA ARG A 26 0.82 14.24 5.99
C ARG A 26 0.92 13.57 4.62
N ALA A 27 -0.15 12.92 4.18
CA ALA A 27 -0.12 12.19 2.91
C ALA A 27 0.14 13.14 1.72
N GLU A 28 -0.38 14.36 1.78
CA GLU A 28 -0.18 15.40 0.77
C GLU A 28 1.30 15.75 0.61
N ASP A 29 2.00 15.97 1.74
CA ASP A 29 3.42 16.31 1.71
C ASP A 29 4.26 15.14 1.18
N LEU A 30 3.88 13.90 1.50
CA LEU A 30 4.54 12.70 1.01
C LEU A 30 4.29 12.48 -0.49
N GLY A 31 3.08 12.74 -1.00
CA GLY A 31 2.75 12.65 -2.42
C GLY A 31 3.48 13.68 -3.30
N HIS A 32 4.00 14.76 -2.70
CA HIS A 32 4.87 15.74 -3.38
C HIS A 32 6.36 15.39 -3.26
N ASN A 33 6.74 14.48 -2.37
CA ASN A 33 8.13 14.08 -2.19
C ASN A 33 8.52 13.01 -3.22
N LEU A 34 9.54 13.28 -4.04
CA LEU A 34 10.02 12.36 -5.07
C LEU A 34 10.47 10.99 -4.53
N SER A 35 10.89 10.91 -3.26
CA SER A 35 11.25 9.64 -2.62
C SER A 35 10.06 8.73 -2.33
N PHE A 36 8.84 9.25 -2.39
CA PHE A 36 7.61 8.52 -2.05
C PHE A 36 6.59 8.52 -3.19
N ARG A 37 6.61 9.57 -4.03
CA ARG A 37 5.69 9.73 -5.15
C ARG A 37 5.85 8.61 -6.17
N GLU A 38 4.76 7.93 -6.48
CA GLU A 38 4.72 6.84 -7.46
C GLU A 38 5.77 5.73 -7.21
N GLN A 39 6.21 5.53 -5.97
CA GLN A 39 7.26 4.55 -5.62
C GLN A 39 6.70 3.22 -5.10
N PHE A 40 5.40 3.14 -4.81
CA PHE A 40 4.81 1.96 -4.16
C PHE A 40 3.99 1.13 -5.15
N ASP A 41 4.06 -0.19 -5.05
CA ASP A 41 3.28 -1.09 -5.89
C ASP A 41 1.81 -1.12 -5.45
N VAL A 42 1.57 -1.00 -4.15
CA VAL A 42 0.25 -1.14 -3.52
C VAL A 42 0.11 -0.10 -2.42
N ALA A 43 -1.03 0.59 -2.39
CA ALA A 43 -1.47 1.36 -1.22
C ALA A 43 -2.72 0.75 -0.62
N VAL A 44 -2.75 0.64 0.71
CA VAL A 44 -3.92 0.16 1.46
C VAL A 44 -4.39 1.27 2.38
N ALA A 45 -5.67 1.61 2.31
CA ALA A 45 -6.28 2.60 3.17
C ALA A 45 -7.51 2.05 3.90
N ARG A 46 -7.53 2.24 5.21
CA ARG A 46 -8.73 2.05 6.05
C ARG A 46 -9.14 3.39 6.62
N ALA A 47 -10.25 3.93 6.15
CA ALA A 47 -10.71 5.24 6.59
C ALA A 47 -12.21 5.42 6.39
N VAL A 48 -12.77 6.37 7.15
CA VAL A 48 -14.16 6.83 7.04
C VAL A 48 -14.26 8.04 6.08
N ALA A 49 -13.12 8.52 5.56
CA ALA A 49 -13.07 9.67 4.66
C ALA A 49 -13.71 9.36 3.30
N GLU A 50 -14.05 10.42 2.55
CA GLU A 50 -14.57 10.28 1.19
C GLU A 50 -13.53 9.67 0.26
N MET A 51 -13.98 8.86 -0.70
CA MET A 51 -13.08 8.13 -1.60
C MET A 51 -12.23 9.05 -2.45
N ARG A 52 -12.75 10.21 -2.87
CA ARG A 52 -11.94 11.22 -3.60
C ARG A 52 -10.72 11.66 -2.80
N ILE A 53 -10.88 11.89 -1.50
CA ILE A 53 -9.79 12.31 -0.62
C ILE A 53 -8.77 11.17 -0.47
N LEU A 54 -9.25 9.94 -0.26
CA LEU A 54 -8.37 8.77 -0.15
C LEU A 54 -7.60 8.50 -1.45
N ALA A 55 -8.25 8.65 -2.59
CA ALA A 55 -7.62 8.51 -3.90
C ALA A 55 -6.49 9.53 -4.08
N GLU A 56 -6.71 10.81 -3.77
CA GLU A 56 -5.66 11.85 -3.86
C GLU A 56 -4.45 11.52 -2.98
N TYR A 57 -4.69 11.01 -1.78
CA TYR A 57 -3.62 10.66 -0.83
C TYR A 57 -2.87 9.40 -1.22
N CYS A 58 -3.56 8.35 -1.67
CA CYS A 58 -2.96 7.05 -1.93
C CYS A 58 -2.41 6.95 -3.35
N LEU A 59 -3.12 7.43 -4.36
CA LEU A 59 -2.70 7.31 -5.76
C LEU A 59 -1.44 8.14 -6.06
N SER A 60 -1.19 9.22 -5.33
CA SER A 60 0.07 9.97 -5.46
C SER A 60 1.30 9.18 -5.04
N LEU A 61 1.13 8.14 -4.21
CA LEU A 61 2.20 7.27 -3.71
C LEU A 61 2.33 5.99 -4.58
N VAL A 62 1.24 5.53 -5.19
CA VAL A 62 1.22 4.31 -6.00
C VAL A 62 1.78 4.57 -7.40
N ARG A 63 2.65 3.68 -7.87
CA ARG A 63 3.19 3.74 -9.24
C ARG A 63 2.09 3.56 -10.27
N VAL A 64 2.33 4.05 -11.49
CA VAL A 64 1.42 3.79 -12.62
C VAL A 64 1.26 2.28 -12.83
N GLY A 65 0.02 1.79 -12.84
CA GLY A 65 -0.31 0.36 -12.93
C GLY A 65 -0.19 -0.42 -11.62
N GLY A 66 0.00 0.27 -10.49
CA GLY A 66 -0.11 -0.33 -9.16
C GLY A 66 -1.55 -0.46 -8.67
N LEU A 67 -1.69 -1.00 -7.46
CA LEU A 67 -2.99 -1.32 -6.86
C LEU A 67 -3.33 -0.34 -5.71
N PHE A 68 -4.58 0.09 -5.66
CA PHE A 68 -5.10 0.84 -4.52
C PHE A 68 -6.27 0.08 -3.88
N VAL A 69 -6.04 -0.43 -2.67
CA VAL A 69 -7.03 -1.19 -1.91
C VAL A 69 -7.60 -0.32 -0.81
N VAL A 70 -8.92 -0.21 -0.75
CA VAL A 70 -9.59 0.62 0.25
C VAL A 70 -10.70 -0.15 0.95
N ALA A 71 -10.68 -0.10 2.27
CA ALA A 71 -11.77 -0.62 3.09
C ALA A 71 -12.58 0.53 3.68
N LYS A 72 -13.81 0.65 3.20
CA LYS A 72 -14.78 1.64 3.63
C LYS A 72 -16.00 0.91 4.17
N GLY A 73 -16.29 1.10 5.46
CA GLY A 73 -17.40 0.39 6.11
C GLY A 73 -18.78 0.69 5.51
N HIS A 74 -19.65 -0.32 5.53
CA HIS A 74 -21.12 -0.38 5.33
C HIS A 74 -21.79 0.34 4.12
N ALA A 75 -21.05 0.98 3.21
CA ALA A 75 -21.64 1.46 1.95
C ALA A 75 -20.58 1.52 0.82
N PRO A 76 -20.52 0.50 -0.06
CA PRO A 76 -19.59 0.47 -1.19
C PRO A 76 -19.95 1.56 -2.21
N GLN A 77 -18.94 2.28 -2.72
CA GLN A 77 -19.09 3.31 -3.76
C GLN A 77 -17.87 3.31 -4.69
N VAL A 78 -18.05 2.80 -5.90
CA VAL A 78 -16.99 2.67 -6.91
C VAL A 78 -16.46 4.02 -7.36
N VAL A 79 -15.13 4.19 -7.42
CA VAL A 79 -14.48 5.31 -8.12
C VAL A 79 -13.43 4.78 -9.10
N GLU A 80 -13.71 4.95 -10.38
CA GLU A 80 -12.73 4.83 -11.46
C GLU A 80 -12.02 6.18 -11.63
N SER A 81 -10.69 6.21 -11.49
CA SER A 81 -9.91 7.42 -11.82
C SER A 81 -9.36 7.30 -13.24
N GLY A 82 -9.61 8.33 -14.04
CA GLY A 82 -9.53 8.29 -15.50
C GLY A 82 -8.17 7.93 -16.07
N GLY A 83 -8.17 6.89 -16.91
CA GLY A 83 -7.26 6.76 -18.06
C GLY A 83 -6.03 5.87 -17.90
N LYS A 84 -5.73 5.33 -16.71
CA LYS A 84 -4.63 4.36 -16.53
C LYS A 84 -5.06 3.28 -15.55
N ASN A 85 -4.73 2.03 -15.89
CA ASN A 85 -5.23 0.78 -15.30
C ASN A 85 -4.85 0.66 -13.80
N ILE A 86 -5.62 1.30 -12.93
CA ILE A 86 -5.48 1.20 -11.47
C ILE A 86 -6.71 0.43 -11.01
N GLU A 87 -6.49 -0.81 -10.58
CA GLU A 87 -7.56 -1.62 -10.00
C GLU A 87 -7.85 -1.09 -8.59
N VAL A 88 -9.09 -0.63 -8.39
CA VAL A 88 -9.59 -0.18 -7.10
C VAL A 88 -10.52 -1.24 -6.60
N THR A 89 -10.07 -2.01 -5.62
CA THR A 89 -10.88 -3.08 -5.01
C THR A 89 -11.39 -2.59 -3.66
N GLU A 90 -12.71 -2.43 -3.56
CA GLU A 90 -13.42 -2.18 -2.31
C GLU A 90 -13.71 -3.51 -1.62
N ILE A 91 -13.28 -3.65 -0.37
CA ILE A 91 -13.41 -4.89 0.38
C ILE A 91 -13.91 -4.63 1.80
N GLU A 92 -14.65 -5.60 2.35
CA GLU A 92 -14.99 -5.60 3.77
C GLU A 92 -13.69 -5.66 4.60
N GLU A 93 -13.74 -5.17 5.83
CA GLU A 93 -12.56 -5.04 6.70
C GLU A 93 -11.84 -6.38 6.92
N ALA A 94 -12.57 -7.50 6.89
CA ALA A 94 -12.05 -8.86 7.04
C ALA A 94 -11.36 -9.39 5.76
N GLU A 95 -11.62 -8.82 4.60
CA GLU A 95 -11.05 -9.25 3.32
C GLU A 95 -9.70 -8.57 3.02
N ILE A 96 -9.37 -7.46 3.71
CA ILE A 96 -8.07 -6.79 3.57
C ILE A 96 -6.93 -7.74 3.95
N ASP A 97 -7.05 -8.41 5.09
CA ASP A 97 -6.00 -9.30 5.59
C ASP A 97 -5.76 -10.47 4.62
N ALA A 98 -6.81 -10.97 3.95
CA ALA A 98 -6.70 -12.00 2.93
C ALA A 98 -5.97 -11.50 1.67
N ILE A 99 -6.34 -10.32 1.16
CA ILE A 99 -5.70 -9.76 -0.05
C ILE A 99 -4.24 -9.36 0.22
N VAL A 100 -3.94 -8.79 1.39
CA VAL A 100 -2.56 -8.48 1.78
C VAL A 100 -1.73 -9.76 1.86
N THR A 101 -2.30 -10.84 2.41
CA THR A 101 -1.64 -12.15 2.46
C THR A 101 -1.39 -12.74 1.07
N GLU A 102 -2.33 -12.62 0.14
CA GLU A 102 -2.14 -13.08 -1.24
C GLU A 102 -1.10 -12.25 -2.00
N ILE A 103 -1.10 -10.92 -1.83
CA ILE A 103 -0.10 -10.04 -2.44
C ILE A 103 1.30 -10.32 -1.86
N GLU A 104 1.42 -10.55 -0.55
CA GLU A 104 2.67 -10.94 0.08
C GLU A 104 3.14 -12.32 -0.42
N ALA A 105 2.23 -13.27 -0.64
CA ALA A 105 2.54 -14.58 -1.21
C ALA A 105 3.01 -14.48 -2.67
N GLU A 106 2.37 -13.66 -3.51
CA GLU A 106 2.82 -13.43 -4.89
C GLU A 106 4.17 -12.70 -4.96
N LYS A 107 4.40 -11.71 -4.09
CA LYS A 107 5.71 -11.03 -4.00
C LYS A 107 6.81 -11.96 -3.49
N ALA A 108 6.51 -12.84 -2.53
CA ALA A 108 7.45 -13.86 -2.06
C ALA A 108 7.81 -14.85 -3.18
N ALA A 109 6.83 -15.30 -3.97
CA ALA A 109 7.06 -16.16 -5.13
C ALA A 109 7.88 -15.46 -6.23
N ALA A 110 7.62 -14.17 -6.49
CA ALA A 110 8.40 -13.38 -7.44
C ALA A 110 9.85 -13.13 -6.97
N ALA A 111 10.07 -12.95 -5.65
CA ALA A 111 11.39 -12.82 -5.06
C ALA A 111 12.21 -14.14 -5.13
N GLU A 112 11.54 -15.30 -5.06
CA GLU A 112 12.19 -16.61 -5.23
C GLU A 112 12.52 -16.91 -6.70
N ALA A 113 11.66 -16.50 -7.64
CA ALA A 113 11.92 -16.61 -9.08
C ALA A 113 13.13 -15.76 -9.54
N ALA A 114 13.38 -14.61 -8.90
CA ALA A 114 14.55 -13.76 -9.18
C ALA A 114 15.89 -14.38 -8.74
N LYS A 115 15.90 -15.49 -7.98
CA LYS A 115 17.12 -16.23 -7.60
C LYS A 115 17.52 -17.34 -8.58
N LYS A 116 16.69 -17.67 -9.59
CA LYS A 116 17.01 -18.66 -10.63
C LYS A 116 16.99 -18.04 -12.02
N SER A 117 18.07 -17.33 -12.35
CA SER A 117 18.54 -17.23 -13.74
C SER A 117 20.07 -17.12 -13.74
N PRO A 118 20.75 -17.80 -14.68
CA PRO A 118 22.08 -18.36 -14.46
C PRO A 118 23.19 -17.34 -14.69
N GLN A 119 24.25 -17.45 -13.89
CA GLN A 119 25.57 -16.94 -14.25
C GLN A 119 25.92 -17.45 -15.65
N LYS A 120 26.22 -16.56 -16.58
CA LYS A 120 26.97 -16.91 -17.78
C LYS A 120 28.12 -15.93 -17.94
N GLU A 121 29.30 -16.52 -17.80
CA GLU A 121 30.64 -16.00 -17.99
C GLU A 121 30.74 -15.12 -19.24
N THR A 122 31.40 -13.97 -19.12
CA THR A 122 32.55 -13.58 -19.96
C THR A 122 33.38 -12.53 -19.24
#